data_AF-A0A7S6RJJ3-F1
#
_entry.id   AF-A0A7S6RJJ3-F1
#
_cell.length_a   1.000
_cell.length_b   1.000
_cell.length_c   1.000
_cell.angle_alpha   90.00
_cell.angle_beta   90.00
_cell.angle_gamma   90.00
#
_symmetry.space_group_name_H-M   'P 1'
#
loop_
_entity.id
_entity.type
_entity.pdbx_description
1 polymer ?
#
loop_
_entity_poly.entity_id
_entity_poly.type
_entity_poly.pdbx_seq_one_letter_code
_entity_poly.pdbx_strand_id
1 'polypeptide(L)'
;MSNKPLKLLLIDQDPIFRLGLRVALSELPDIEVVSEAQTDTTALQVLAQLAQQDPNQVNLVVLELGNGRSISSQQQGLQLCQQIKNQYPELPIFLLSSVQEPGLLLAVRATGVNGYCPKGTPIPELVAAMEAVVNGGCYWVPPQGAVDTTSEDSISPLGVLPLARLRKNWYLSAVAYIEADLAAVIRQLQIPGLPLIDRAVLAGQRRELLASRWLLSRLLVSPQEREQEHQQPPAIPVFSSNIVPLELKQQPTAPPLLSPRSLQSDLFALCVNKLQLSLQNVTDVALEIDIFREDKKRELLYLILQKLAQKLDELRVPQVNIPQLESLKDTILYDLWQAVITEYFGKFYRVQLGKQNIEVVNLLLQDYRVVQTEIINKIPLVLELFSHLVFQTDLHIDNSCYSAGTPEAKFQALIILENLLIQVANSVVQPLLNYLADVEEIKQHYYDQHLISTREIERFRNELSWKYRLNKYINEPKAIFESTYELFVLAPRGIAKTAIYAPRGQELGQLSGIPLLVTLALEFRDAIAPRLKSLLSIVGSGIVFLLTKIVGRGLGLIGRGVLQGIGSVSLTEKNFKRHSERPK
;
A
#
# COMPACT_ATOMS: atom_id res chain seq x y z
N MET A 1 40.21 10.42 -37.44
CA MET A 1 38.84 9.93 -37.19
C MET A 1 38.06 11.15 -36.73
N SER A 2 37.05 11.58 -37.49
CA SER A 2 36.35 12.84 -37.23
C SER A 2 35.66 12.80 -35.87
N ASN A 3 36.21 13.49 -34.87
CA ASN A 3 35.55 13.81 -33.60
C ASN A 3 34.33 14.69 -33.90
N LYS A 4 33.21 14.07 -34.28
CA LYS A 4 31.91 14.73 -34.24
C LYS A 4 31.37 14.53 -32.83
N PRO A 5 31.03 15.60 -32.09
CA PRO A 5 30.46 15.46 -30.77
C PRO A 5 29.16 14.66 -30.81
N LEU A 6 28.93 13.84 -29.80
CA LEU A 6 27.67 13.13 -29.57
C LEU A 6 26.59 14.16 -29.26
N LYS A 7 25.59 14.28 -30.14
CA LYS A 7 24.50 15.25 -30.03
C LYS A 7 23.21 14.51 -29.71
N LEU A 8 22.82 14.59 -28.44
CA LEU A 8 21.82 13.71 -27.85
C LEU A 8 20.47 14.39 -27.69
N LEU A 9 19.40 13.64 -27.97
CA LEU A 9 18.06 13.90 -27.43
C LEU A 9 17.81 12.92 -26.29
N LEU A 10 17.58 13.44 -25.07
CA LEU A 10 17.22 12.63 -23.91
C LEU A 10 15.70 12.54 -23.77
N ILE A 11 15.16 11.33 -23.74
CA ILE A 11 13.73 11.06 -23.56
C ILE A 11 13.57 10.20 -22.31
N ASP A 12 13.08 10.80 -21.23
CA ASP A 12 12.79 10.10 -19.98
C ASP A 12 11.69 10.86 -19.24
N GLN A 13 10.79 10.16 -18.56
CA GLN A 13 9.74 10.79 -17.77
C GLN A 13 10.26 11.31 -16.42
N ASP A 14 11.36 10.76 -15.92
CA ASP A 14 11.97 11.12 -14.64
C ASP A 14 12.85 12.39 -14.76
N PRO A 15 12.42 13.54 -14.20
CA PRO A 15 13.17 14.79 -14.29
C PRO A 15 14.50 14.76 -13.52
N ILE A 16 14.61 13.94 -12.46
CA ILE A 16 15.85 13.82 -11.67
C ILE A 16 16.87 13.03 -12.48
N PHE A 17 16.45 11.92 -13.12
CA PHE A 17 17.34 11.13 -13.96
C PHE A 17 17.83 11.92 -15.17
N ARG A 18 16.96 12.65 -15.87
CA ARG A 18 17.39 13.52 -16.98
C ARG A 18 18.40 14.57 -16.53
N LEU A 19 18.13 15.25 -15.41
CA LEU A 19 19.03 16.26 -14.85
C LEU A 19 20.39 15.64 -14.48
N GLY A 20 20.40 14.52 -13.77
CA GLY A 20 21.62 13.83 -13.36
C GLY A 20 22.44 13.35 -14.55
N LEU A 21 21.80 12.74 -15.55
CA LEU A 21 22.46 12.29 -16.77
C LEU A 21 23.01 13.47 -17.58
N ARG A 22 22.23 14.56 -17.74
CA ARG A 22 22.71 15.76 -18.42
C ARG A 22 23.92 16.36 -17.73
N VAL A 23 23.90 16.49 -16.39
CA VAL A 23 25.04 17.01 -15.63
C VAL A 23 26.27 16.11 -15.81
N ALA A 24 26.11 14.80 -15.63
CA ALA A 24 27.21 13.84 -15.79
C ALA A 24 27.81 13.84 -17.20
N LEU A 25 26.98 13.96 -18.24
CA LEU A 25 27.45 14.02 -19.63
C LEU A 25 28.05 15.38 -20.00
N SER A 26 27.61 16.48 -19.36
CA SER A 26 28.13 17.83 -19.63
C SER A 26 29.56 18.05 -19.16
N GLU A 27 30.08 17.18 -18.29
CA GLU A 27 31.49 17.19 -17.87
C GLU A 27 32.43 16.61 -18.96
N LEU A 28 31.88 15.97 -19.99
CA LEU A 28 32.63 15.36 -21.08
C LEU A 28 32.64 16.27 -22.32
N PRO A 29 33.82 16.65 -22.85
CA PRO A 29 33.93 17.68 -23.88
C PRO A 29 33.36 17.28 -25.26
N ASP A 30 33.20 15.99 -25.51
CA ASP A 30 32.74 15.43 -26.79
C ASP A 30 31.25 15.05 -26.79
N ILE A 31 30.47 15.46 -25.78
CA ILE A 31 29.05 15.15 -25.64
C ILE A 31 28.22 16.42 -25.40
N GLU A 32 27.15 16.57 -26.17
CA GLU A 32 26.21 17.68 -26.10
C GLU A 32 24.78 17.13 -26.00
N VAL A 33 24.07 17.51 -24.93
CA VAL A 33 22.62 17.25 -24.82
C VAL A 33 21.89 18.42 -25.49
N VAL A 34 21.40 18.19 -26.70
CA VAL A 34 20.78 19.21 -27.56
C VAL A 34 19.38 19.55 -27.08
N SER A 35 18.64 18.55 -26.62
CA SER A 35 17.31 18.75 -26.07
C SER A 35 16.90 17.60 -25.15
N GLU A 36 15.84 17.84 -24.39
CA GLU A 36 15.23 16.89 -23.47
C GLU A 36 13.72 16.85 -23.72
N ALA A 37 13.13 15.65 -23.63
CA ALA A 37 11.69 15.46 -23.70
C ALA A 37 11.22 14.60 -22.53
N GLN A 38 10.11 15.04 -21.91
CA GLN A 38 9.47 14.31 -20.81
C GLN A 38 8.40 13.32 -21.30
N THR A 39 7.84 13.54 -22.49
CA THR A 39 6.73 12.74 -23.01
C THR A 39 6.96 12.37 -24.47
N ASP A 40 6.34 11.29 -24.92
CA ASP A 40 6.43 10.79 -26.29
C ASP A 40 6.03 11.89 -27.31
N THR A 41 4.95 12.62 -27.01
CA THR A 41 4.47 13.71 -27.85
C THR A 41 5.48 14.86 -27.94
N THR A 42 6.09 15.25 -26.81
CA THR A 42 7.11 16.31 -26.82
C THR A 42 8.38 15.85 -27.53
N ALA A 43 8.76 14.58 -27.41
CA ALA A 43 9.90 14.03 -28.12
C ALA A 43 9.74 14.10 -29.64
N LEU A 44 8.57 13.71 -30.17
CA LEU A 44 8.29 13.79 -31.61
C LEU A 44 8.22 15.23 -32.11
N GLN A 45 7.67 16.16 -31.32
CA GLN A 45 7.64 17.59 -31.65
C GLN A 45 9.04 18.18 -31.72
N VAL A 46 9.89 17.87 -30.74
CA VAL A 46 11.29 18.30 -30.70
C VAL A 46 12.07 17.74 -31.89
N LEU A 47 11.93 16.44 -32.19
CA LEU A 47 12.57 15.83 -33.36
C LEU A 47 12.13 16.49 -34.67
N ALA A 48 10.83 16.74 -34.84
CA ALA A 48 10.32 17.41 -36.03
C ALA A 48 10.86 18.85 -36.17
N GLN A 49 10.96 19.59 -35.06
CA GLN A 49 11.49 20.95 -35.06
C GLN A 49 13.00 20.98 -35.38
N LEU A 50 13.78 20.08 -34.78
CA LEU A 50 15.23 19.99 -35.02
C LEU A 50 15.53 19.54 -36.46
N ALA A 51 14.77 18.56 -36.97
CA ALA A 51 14.94 18.09 -38.35
C ALA A 51 14.62 19.16 -39.41
N GLN A 52 13.71 20.11 -39.11
CA GLN A 52 13.44 21.26 -39.99
C GLN A 52 14.60 22.28 -40.01
N GLN A 53 15.36 22.39 -38.92
CA GLN A 53 16.49 23.31 -38.81
C GLN A 53 17.75 22.72 -39.43
N ASP A 54 18.16 21.53 -38.97
CA ASP A 54 19.26 20.74 -39.51
C ASP A 54 19.03 19.25 -39.17
N PRO A 55 18.87 18.37 -40.18
CA PRO A 55 18.71 16.94 -39.97
C PRO A 55 19.84 16.27 -39.16
N ASN A 56 21.03 16.87 -39.09
CA ASN A 56 22.19 16.35 -38.35
C ASN A 56 22.36 16.97 -36.96
N GLN A 57 21.38 17.76 -36.49
CA GLN A 57 21.46 18.44 -35.20
C GLN A 57 21.39 17.47 -34.02
N VAL A 58 20.75 16.31 -34.19
CA VAL A 58 20.75 15.19 -33.24
C VAL A 58 21.26 13.96 -33.97
N ASN A 59 22.25 13.28 -33.39
CA ASN A 59 22.82 12.05 -33.96
C ASN A 59 22.55 10.82 -33.10
N LEU A 60 21.94 10.97 -31.92
CA LEU A 60 21.49 9.84 -31.10
C LEU A 60 20.28 10.20 -30.22
N VAL A 61 19.32 9.29 -30.14
CA VAL A 61 18.22 9.35 -29.17
C VAL A 61 18.51 8.41 -28.01
N VAL A 62 18.54 8.93 -26.78
CA VAL A 62 18.63 8.13 -25.55
C VAL A 62 17.24 8.06 -24.93
N LEU A 63 16.65 6.87 -24.85
CA LEU A 63 15.24 6.69 -24.52
C LEU A 63 15.05 5.73 -23.34
N GLU A 64 14.24 6.15 -22.37
CA GLU A 64 13.66 5.28 -21.34
C GLU A 64 12.37 4.63 -21.88
N LEU A 65 12.33 3.30 -21.85
CA LEU A 65 11.25 2.49 -22.41
C LEU A 65 9.97 2.52 -21.56
N GLY A 66 10.09 2.83 -20.27
CA GLY A 66 8.95 3.02 -19.37
C GLY A 66 9.32 2.73 -17.92
N ASN A 67 8.51 3.23 -16.98
CA ASN A 67 8.68 2.84 -15.59
C ASN A 67 8.22 1.36 -15.47
N GLY A 68 9.04 0.48 -14.91
CA GLY A 68 8.76 -0.97 -14.83
C GLY A 68 7.53 -1.38 -13.99
N ARG A 69 6.61 -0.45 -13.69
CA ARG A 69 5.43 -0.59 -12.83
C ARG A 69 4.11 -0.66 -13.61
N SER A 70 4.08 -0.30 -14.90
CA SER A 70 2.87 -0.39 -15.73
C SER A 70 3.12 -0.93 -17.14
N ILE A 71 2.36 -1.97 -17.51
CA ILE A 71 2.37 -2.57 -18.86
C ILE A 71 2.01 -1.55 -19.94
N SER A 72 1.15 -0.56 -19.62
CA SER A 72 0.77 0.48 -20.58
C SER A 72 1.92 1.43 -20.92
N SER A 73 2.80 1.74 -19.96
CA SER A 73 3.96 2.62 -20.19
C SER A 73 5.00 1.95 -21.07
N GLN A 74 5.23 0.64 -20.89
CA GLN A 74 6.15 -0.16 -21.71
C GLN A 74 5.67 -0.28 -23.16
N GLN A 75 4.37 -0.43 -23.37
CA GLN A 75 3.78 -0.46 -24.71
C GLN A 75 3.90 0.89 -25.42
N GLN A 76 3.75 2.01 -24.68
CA GLN A 76 3.93 3.36 -25.20
C GLN A 76 5.38 3.61 -25.63
N GLY A 77 6.38 3.24 -24.82
CA GLY A 77 7.79 3.37 -25.19
C GLY A 77 8.16 2.56 -26.44
N LEU A 78 7.65 1.33 -26.57
CA LEU A 78 7.83 0.51 -27.78
C LEU A 78 7.21 1.18 -29.03
N GLN A 79 6.00 1.75 -28.89
CA GLN A 79 5.34 2.49 -29.97
C GLN A 79 6.14 3.72 -30.38
N LEU A 80 6.71 4.46 -29.42
CA LEU A 80 7.58 5.59 -29.71
C LEU A 80 8.83 5.18 -30.49
N CYS A 81 9.50 4.09 -30.10
CA CYS A 81 10.64 3.57 -30.87
C CYS A 81 10.25 3.24 -32.32
N GLN A 82 9.09 2.60 -32.54
CA GLN A 82 8.59 2.30 -33.89
C GLN A 82 8.29 3.58 -34.69
N GLN A 83 7.67 4.58 -34.07
CA GLN A 83 7.36 5.85 -34.73
C GLN A 83 8.63 6.61 -35.13
N ILE A 84 9.62 6.69 -34.23
CA ILE A 84 10.90 7.35 -34.52
C ILE A 84 11.62 6.61 -35.67
N LYS A 85 11.68 5.28 -35.64
CA LYS A 85 12.34 4.51 -36.73
C LYS A 85 11.62 4.60 -38.08
N ASN A 86 10.30 4.72 -38.08
CA ASN A 86 9.54 4.91 -39.31
C ASN A 86 9.74 6.31 -39.92
N GLN A 87 9.89 7.34 -39.08
CA GLN A 87 10.05 8.73 -39.54
C GLN A 87 11.51 9.12 -39.79
N TYR A 88 12.45 8.55 -39.02
CA TYR A 88 13.88 8.83 -39.05
C TYR A 88 14.68 7.50 -39.06
N PRO A 89 14.70 6.76 -40.18
CA PRO A 89 15.31 5.42 -40.22
C PRO A 89 16.79 5.38 -39.86
N GLU A 90 17.53 6.43 -40.24
CA GLU A 90 18.98 6.56 -40.04
C GLU A 90 19.36 7.07 -38.64
N LEU A 91 18.40 7.54 -37.83
CA LEU A 91 18.67 8.07 -36.49
C LEU A 91 18.81 6.89 -35.50
N PRO A 92 19.98 6.68 -34.87
CA PRO A 92 20.14 5.60 -33.91
C PRO A 92 19.35 5.86 -32.62
N ILE A 93 18.82 4.78 -32.05
CA ILE A 93 18.11 4.79 -30.77
C ILE A 93 18.89 3.91 -29.79
N PHE A 94 19.22 4.48 -28.64
CA PHE A 94 19.87 3.81 -27.51
C PHE A 94 18.93 3.79 -26.31
N LEU A 95 18.63 2.60 -25.80
CA LEU A 95 17.79 2.44 -24.63
C LEU A 95 18.60 2.53 -23.35
N LEU A 96 18.16 3.36 -22.42
CA LEU A 96 18.68 3.43 -21.06
C LEU A 96 17.52 3.23 -20.09
N SER A 97 17.23 1.98 -19.76
CA SER A 97 15.98 1.60 -19.10
C SER A 97 16.17 0.81 -17.81
N SER A 98 15.26 1.02 -16.87
CA SER A 98 15.11 0.14 -15.69
C SER A 98 14.43 -1.20 -16.01
N VAL A 99 13.80 -1.34 -17.18
CA VAL A 99 13.13 -2.56 -17.63
C VAL A 99 14.17 -3.56 -18.17
N GLN A 100 14.12 -4.78 -17.64
CA GLN A 100 15.05 -5.86 -17.99
C GLN A 100 14.34 -7.13 -18.51
N GLU A 101 13.04 -7.06 -18.81
CA GLU A 101 12.28 -8.21 -19.27
C GLU A 101 12.78 -8.69 -20.66
N PRO A 102 13.30 -9.92 -20.78
CA PRO A 102 13.93 -10.38 -22.02
C PRO A 102 12.99 -10.36 -23.23
N GLY A 103 11.71 -10.70 -23.05
CA GLY A 103 10.72 -10.72 -24.13
C GLY A 103 10.47 -9.33 -24.72
N LEU A 104 10.36 -8.31 -23.88
CA LEU A 104 10.17 -6.93 -24.31
C LEU A 104 11.44 -6.37 -24.96
N LEU A 105 12.62 -6.62 -24.38
CA LEU A 105 13.89 -6.20 -24.98
C LEU A 105 14.12 -6.83 -26.36
N LEU A 106 13.73 -8.10 -26.55
CA LEU A 106 13.74 -8.75 -27.87
C LEU A 106 12.76 -8.10 -28.85
N ALA A 107 11.55 -7.75 -28.39
CA ALA A 107 10.56 -7.07 -29.22
C ALA A 107 11.03 -5.68 -29.65
N VAL A 108 11.66 -4.91 -28.75
CA VAL A 108 12.22 -3.59 -29.06
C VAL A 108 13.47 -3.72 -29.94
N ARG A 109 14.31 -4.73 -29.74
CA ARG A 109 15.43 -5.00 -30.64
C ARG A 109 14.96 -5.27 -32.07
N ALA A 110 13.83 -5.96 -32.23
CA ALA A 110 13.25 -6.23 -33.53
C ALA A 110 12.71 -4.98 -34.25
N THR A 111 12.49 -3.85 -33.55
CA THR A 111 12.08 -2.58 -34.18
C THR A 111 13.23 -1.77 -34.75
N GLY A 112 14.48 -2.27 -34.61
CA GLY A 112 15.67 -1.62 -35.15
C GLY A 112 16.41 -0.71 -34.16
N VAL A 113 16.09 -0.79 -32.87
CA VAL A 113 16.86 -0.12 -31.81
C VAL A 113 18.31 -0.64 -31.80
N ASN A 114 19.25 0.30 -31.69
CA ASN A 114 20.67 0.05 -31.94
C ASN A 114 21.42 -0.38 -30.68
N GLY A 115 20.99 0.06 -29.50
CA GLY A 115 21.62 -0.37 -28.25
C GLY A 115 20.74 -0.33 -27.01
N TYR A 116 21.21 -0.99 -25.96
CA TYR A 116 20.56 -1.09 -24.66
C TYR A 116 21.58 -1.21 -23.53
N CYS A 117 21.39 -0.39 -22.50
CA CYS A 117 22.00 -0.55 -21.18
C CYS A 117 20.95 -0.41 -20.06
N PRO A 118 21.12 -1.12 -18.93
CA PRO A 118 20.30 -0.88 -17.75
C PRO A 118 20.61 0.46 -17.10
N LYS A 119 19.60 1.13 -16.53
CA LYS A 119 19.83 2.27 -15.64
C LYS A 119 20.74 1.87 -14.48
N GLY A 120 21.74 2.70 -14.19
CA GLY A 120 22.80 2.39 -13.22
C GLY A 120 24.11 1.92 -13.85
N THR A 121 24.15 1.73 -15.18
CA THR A 121 25.42 1.52 -15.92
C THR A 121 26.38 2.69 -15.66
N PRO A 122 27.66 2.45 -15.32
CA PRO A 122 28.65 3.50 -15.11
C PRO A 122 28.77 4.43 -16.33
N ILE A 123 28.93 5.73 -16.09
CA ILE A 123 29.00 6.75 -17.16
C ILE A 123 30.07 6.43 -18.22
N PRO A 124 31.31 6.00 -17.88
CA PRO A 124 32.30 5.67 -18.91
C PRO A 124 31.86 4.53 -19.84
N GLU A 125 31.18 3.51 -19.31
CA GLU A 125 30.67 2.38 -20.09
C GLU A 125 29.48 2.80 -20.97
N LEU A 126 28.58 3.64 -20.42
CA LEU A 126 27.47 4.21 -21.17
C LEU A 126 27.96 5.06 -22.36
N VAL A 127 29.01 5.87 -22.18
CA VAL A 127 29.59 6.70 -23.23
C VAL A 127 30.19 5.84 -24.34
N ALA A 128 31.00 4.85 -23.99
CA ALA A 128 31.58 3.91 -24.96
C ALA A 128 30.48 3.17 -25.76
N ALA A 129 29.39 2.80 -25.10
CA ALA A 129 28.24 2.15 -25.73
C ALA A 129 27.51 3.08 -26.71
N MET A 130 27.30 4.35 -26.34
CA MET A 130 26.69 5.37 -27.21
C MET A 130 27.57 5.68 -28.43
N GLU A 131 28.89 5.80 -28.25
CA GLU A 131 29.84 6.00 -29.35
C GLU A 131 29.83 4.83 -30.33
N ALA A 132 29.81 3.59 -29.83
CA ALA A 132 29.73 2.40 -30.68
C ALA A 132 28.47 2.40 -31.54
N VAL A 133 27.34 2.83 -30.98
CA VAL A 133 26.06 2.90 -31.68
C VAL A 133 26.03 4.00 -32.74
N VAL A 134 26.56 5.19 -32.45
CA VAL A 134 26.62 6.29 -33.42
C VAL A 134 27.55 5.98 -34.59
N ASN A 135 28.59 5.17 -34.36
CA ASN A 135 29.49 4.69 -35.41
C ASN A 135 28.92 3.54 -36.27
N GLY A 136 27.61 3.26 -36.15
CA GLY A 136 26.92 2.22 -36.93
C GLY A 136 26.99 0.82 -36.33
N GLY A 137 27.52 0.68 -35.12
CA GLY A 137 27.53 -0.57 -34.36
C GLY A 137 26.22 -0.84 -33.61
N CYS A 138 26.18 -2.00 -32.95
CA CYS A 138 25.11 -2.37 -32.03
C CYS A 138 25.72 -2.72 -30.66
N TYR A 139 25.12 -2.25 -29.57
CA TYR A 139 25.62 -2.51 -28.22
C TYR A 139 24.47 -2.93 -27.29
N TRP A 140 24.45 -4.21 -26.87
CA TRP A 140 23.37 -4.75 -26.04
C TRP A 140 23.94 -5.49 -24.84
N VAL A 141 23.73 -4.96 -23.63
CA VAL A 141 24.08 -5.63 -22.39
C VAL A 141 23.02 -6.70 -22.07
N PRO A 142 23.37 -7.99 -21.95
CA PRO A 142 22.41 -9.02 -21.54
C PRO A 142 21.97 -8.80 -20.08
N PRO A 143 20.68 -9.03 -19.74
CA PRO A 143 20.23 -8.95 -18.35
C PRO A 143 20.96 -10.00 -17.51
N GLN A 144 21.76 -9.56 -16.54
CA GLN A 144 22.66 -10.42 -15.78
C GLN A 144 21.91 -11.23 -14.72
N GLY A 145 22.13 -12.55 -14.75
CA GLY A 145 21.94 -13.46 -13.63
C GLY A 145 22.97 -14.60 -13.72
N ALA A 146 23.79 -14.74 -12.66
CA ALA A 146 24.85 -15.74 -12.38
C ALA A 146 26.33 -15.28 -12.58
N VAL A 147 26.91 -14.84 -11.45
CA VAL A 147 28.28 -14.96 -10.86
C VAL A 147 29.47 -15.36 -11.77
N ASP A 148 30.58 -14.61 -11.74
CA ASP A 148 31.84 -15.00 -11.05
C ASP A 148 32.95 -13.93 -11.13
N THR A 149 33.81 -14.00 -10.12
CA THR A 149 34.89 -13.11 -9.68
C THR A 149 36.08 -13.01 -10.65
N THR A 150 36.80 -11.88 -10.57
CA THR A 150 38.27 -11.75 -10.35
C THR A 150 38.87 -10.57 -11.12
N SER A 151 39.47 -9.62 -10.38
CA SER A 151 40.85 -9.18 -10.58
C SER A 151 41.19 -8.06 -9.59
N GLU A 152 42.15 -8.34 -8.72
CA GLU A 152 42.86 -7.41 -7.86
C GLU A 152 43.65 -6.38 -8.69
N ASP A 153 43.77 -5.13 -8.23
CA ASP A 153 45.07 -4.64 -7.75
C ASP A 153 45.07 -3.20 -7.20
N SER A 154 45.92 -3.04 -6.16
CA SER A 154 46.67 -1.84 -5.73
C SER A 154 46.08 -0.83 -4.73
N ILE A 155 46.83 -0.72 -3.62
CA ILE A 155 46.66 0.08 -2.40
C ILE A 155 47.37 1.45 -2.51
N SER A 156 46.79 2.54 -1.97
CA SER A 156 47.47 3.49 -1.05
C SER A 156 46.54 4.59 -0.47
N PRO A 157 46.87 5.20 0.70
CA PRO A 157 45.89 5.77 1.65
C PRO A 157 45.95 7.31 1.85
N LEU A 158 44.99 7.81 2.65
CA LEU A 158 44.75 9.16 3.21
C LEU A 158 43.76 10.09 2.48
N GLY A 159 42.62 10.36 3.15
CA GLY A 159 41.74 11.50 2.87
C GLY A 159 40.36 11.34 3.49
N VAL A 160 40.10 12.01 4.62
CA VAL A 160 38.81 11.99 5.34
C VAL A 160 37.69 12.64 4.48
N LEU A 161 36.85 11.77 3.92
CA LEU A 161 35.38 11.83 3.66
C LEU A 161 34.74 13.05 2.93
N PRO A 162 34.84 13.12 1.58
CA PRO A 162 33.88 13.86 0.73
C PRO A 162 32.48 13.22 0.68
N LEU A 163 32.37 11.92 0.96
CA LEU A 163 31.11 11.16 0.90
C LEU A 163 30.09 11.59 1.96
N ALA A 164 30.51 12.10 3.13
CA ALA A 164 29.60 12.54 4.18
C ALA A 164 28.79 13.80 3.77
N ARG A 165 29.43 14.74 3.06
CA ARG A 165 28.75 15.94 2.52
C ARG A 165 27.82 15.60 1.36
N LEU A 166 28.24 14.70 0.47
CA LEU A 166 27.41 14.22 -0.63
C LEU A 166 26.16 13.50 -0.10
N ARG A 167 26.35 12.62 0.90
CA ARG A 167 25.26 11.92 1.58
C ARG A 167 24.26 12.86 2.23
N LYS A 168 24.73 13.91 2.91
CA LYS A 168 23.87 14.93 3.55
C LYS A 168 23.06 15.73 2.53
N ASN A 169 23.68 16.11 1.40
CA ASN A 169 22.97 16.83 0.34
C ASN A 169 21.96 15.93 -0.38
N TRP A 170 22.29 14.66 -0.63
CA TRP A 170 21.35 13.68 -1.18
C TRP A 170 20.16 13.43 -0.25
N TYR A 171 20.40 13.34 1.06
CA TYR A 171 19.34 13.24 2.06
C TYR A 171 18.40 14.46 2.02
N LEU A 172 18.94 15.67 2.05
CA LEU A 172 18.13 16.91 2.03
C LEU A 172 17.32 17.07 0.73
N SER A 173 17.89 16.72 -0.43
CA SER A 173 17.19 16.78 -1.72
C SER A 173 16.13 15.68 -1.87
N ALA A 174 16.42 14.46 -1.40
CA ALA A 174 15.45 13.35 -1.46
C ALA A 174 14.28 13.58 -0.50
N VAL A 175 14.53 14.11 0.71
CA VAL A 175 13.46 14.46 1.65
C VAL A 175 12.60 15.60 1.11
N ALA A 176 13.19 16.64 0.51
CA ALA A 176 12.43 17.75 -0.07
C ALA A 176 11.49 17.29 -1.20
N TYR A 177 11.93 16.34 -2.03
CA TYR A 177 11.10 15.77 -3.09
C TYR A 177 9.93 14.96 -2.54
N ILE A 178 10.21 14.13 -1.52
CA ILE A 178 9.16 13.32 -0.87
C ILE A 178 8.15 14.22 -0.15
N GLU A 179 8.59 15.31 0.48
CA GLU A 179 7.67 16.26 1.12
C GLU A 179 6.79 17.00 0.11
N ALA A 180 7.32 17.34 -1.08
CA ALA A 180 6.54 17.95 -2.15
C ALA A 180 5.47 17.00 -2.71
N ASP A 181 5.81 15.74 -2.96
CA ASP A 181 4.88 14.75 -3.50
C ASP A 181 3.83 14.33 -2.45
N LEU A 182 4.26 14.25 -1.19
CA LEU A 182 3.36 14.03 -0.06
C LEU A 182 2.35 15.17 0.10
N ALA A 183 2.78 16.42 -0.08
CA ALA A 183 1.88 17.57 -0.08
C ALA A 183 0.86 17.54 -1.24
N ALA A 184 1.27 17.04 -2.41
CA ALA A 184 0.37 16.87 -3.56
C ALA A 184 -0.68 15.77 -3.33
N VAL A 185 -0.27 14.63 -2.79
CA VAL A 185 -1.18 13.51 -2.45
C VAL A 185 -2.15 13.91 -1.33
N ILE A 186 -1.69 14.65 -0.32
CA ILE A 186 -2.56 15.19 0.74
C ILE A 186 -3.59 16.16 0.15
N ARG A 187 -3.18 17.06 -0.76
CA ARG A 187 -4.10 17.98 -1.44
C ARG A 187 -5.18 17.24 -2.23
N GLN A 188 -4.85 16.11 -2.87
CA GLN A 188 -5.82 15.29 -3.59
C GLN A 188 -6.77 14.52 -2.65
N LEU A 189 -6.26 14.06 -1.51
CA LEU A 189 -7.08 13.41 -0.47
C LEU A 189 -8.10 14.36 0.20
N GLN A 190 -7.89 15.67 0.11
CA GLN A 190 -8.79 16.70 0.66
C GLN A 190 -9.96 17.06 -0.27
N ILE A 191 -10.01 16.55 -1.51
CA ILE A 191 -11.11 16.82 -2.44
C ILE A 191 -12.38 16.06 -1.95
N PRO A 192 -13.49 16.76 -1.66
CA PRO A 192 -14.71 16.12 -1.18
C PRO A 192 -15.39 15.30 -2.29
N GLY A 193 -15.88 14.10 -1.94
CA GLY A 193 -16.59 13.21 -2.88
C GLY A 193 -15.73 12.19 -3.63
N LEU A 194 -14.46 12.01 -3.25
CA LEU A 194 -13.61 11.00 -3.88
C LEU A 194 -14.17 9.57 -3.76
N PRO A 195 -14.15 8.77 -4.84
CA PRO A 195 -14.48 7.35 -4.80
C PRO A 195 -13.61 6.58 -3.80
N LEU A 196 -14.18 5.56 -3.15
CA LEU A 196 -13.51 4.78 -2.10
C LEU A 196 -12.21 4.13 -2.57
N ILE A 197 -12.16 3.69 -3.83
CA ILE A 197 -10.98 3.05 -4.43
C ILE A 197 -9.88 4.08 -4.65
N ASP A 198 -10.21 5.25 -5.21
CA ASP A 198 -9.24 6.32 -5.45
C ASP A 198 -8.69 6.87 -4.14
N ARG A 199 -9.54 6.98 -3.11
CA ARG A 199 -9.10 7.33 -1.76
C ARG A 199 -8.18 6.27 -1.16
N ALA A 200 -8.44 4.98 -1.39
CA ALA A 200 -7.58 3.89 -0.95
C ALA A 200 -6.23 3.86 -1.69
N VAL A 201 -6.23 4.18 -2.99
CA VAL A 201 -5.03 4.29 -3.83
C VAL A 201 -4.17 5.48 -3.39
N LEU A 202 -4.76 6.66 -3.23
CA LEU A 202 -4.04 7.85 -2.74
C LEU A 202 -3.55 7.67 -1.30
N ALA A 203 -4.33 6.99 -0.44
CA ALA A 203 -3.87 6.59 0.87
C ALA A 203 -2.74 5.54 0.80
N GLY A 204 -2.68 4.70 -0.24
CA GLY A 204 -1.58 3.80 -0.54
C GLY A 204 -0.30 4.56 -0.95
N GLN A 205 -0.42 5.47 -1.91
CA GLN A 205 0.69 6.32 -2.37
C GLN A 205 1.27 7.18 -1.24
N ARG A 206 0.40 7.72 -0.39
CA ARG A 206 0.81 8.44 0.82
C ARG A 206 1.69 7.57 1.74
N ARG A 207 1.30 6.31 1.96
CA ARG A 207 2.06 5.35 2.79
C ARG A 207 3.41 5.02 2.15
N GLU A 208 3.45 4.82 0.84
CA GLU A 208 4.70 4.57 0.10
C GLU A 208 5.69 5.75 0.23
N LEU A 209 5.20 6.99 0.14
CA LEU A 209 6.03 8.19 0.30
C LEU A 209 6.56 8.34 1.74
N LEU A 210 5.74 8.05 2.74
CA LEU A 210 6.13 8.11 4.16
C LEU A 210 7.13 7.01 4.54
N ALA A 211 6.91 5.79 4.05
CA ALA A 211 7.86 4.69 4.18
C ALA A 211 9.19 5.02 3.50
N SER A 212 9.17 5.61 2.31
CA SER A 212 10.37 6.04 1.58
C SER A 212 11.16 7.11 2.34
N ARG A 213 10.47 8.10 2.93
CA ARG A 213 11.09 9.12 3.79
C ARG A 213 11.78 8.52 5.00
N TRP A 214 11.11 7.59 5.68
CA TRP A 214 11.66 6.93 6.86
C TRP A 214 12.84 6.01 6.53
N LEU A 215 12.79 5.31 5.39
CA LEU A 215 13.89 4.47 4.95
C LEU A 215 15.16 5.32 4.70
N LEU A 216 14.99 6.50 4.10
CA LEU A 216 16.09 7.44 3.84
C LEU A 216 16.72 7.97 5.12
N SER A 217 15.91 8.33 6.13
CA SER A 217 16.45 8.78 7.43
C SER A 217 17.14 7.67 8.22
N ARG A 218 16.81 6.40 7.95
CA ARG A 218 17.43 5.24 8.60
C ARG A 218 18.70 4.74 7.91
N LEU A 219 18.79 4.84 6.58
CA LEU A 219 19.91 4.34 5.79
C LEU A 219 21.03 5.38 5.58
N LEU A 220 20.70 6.67 5.58
CA LEU A 220 21.62 7.74 5.15
C LEU A 220 22.06 8.70 6.27
N VAL A 221 21.75 8.41 7.55
CA VAL A 221 22.15 9.24 8.70
C VAL A 221 22.97 8.41 9.70
N SER A 222 24.10 8.94 10.19
CA SER A 222 25.01 8.25 11.14
C SER A 222 24.46 8.35 12.56
N PRO A 223 24.70 7.38 13.47
CA PRO A 223 24.29 7.49 14.88
C PRO A 223 24.78 8.77 15.58
N GLN A 224 25.95 9.30 15.18
CA GLN A 224 26.53 10.54 15.74
C GLN A 224 25.89 11.84 15.20
N GLU A 225 25.14 11.80 14.10
CA GLU A 225 24.48 12.99 13.51
C GLU A 225 23.05 13.19 14.05
N ARG A 226 22.44 12.17 14.66
CA ARG A 226 21.10 12.26 15.29
C ARG A 226 21.08 13.11 16.56
N GLU A 227 22.23 13.31 17.21
CA GLU A 227 22.34 14.14 18.41
C GLU A 227 22.47 15.64 18.09
N GLN A 228 22.80 16.03 16.86
CA GLN A 228 22.99 17.44 16.47
C GLN A 228 21.71 18.16 16.01
N GLU A 229 20.66 17.44 15.59
CA GLU A 229 19.36 18.06 15.23
C GLU A 229 18.57 18.57 16.46
N HIS A 230 19.02 18.29 17.69
CA HIS A 230 18.37 18.77 18.93
C HIS A 230 18.95 20.09 19.48
N GLN A 231 19.87 20.76 18.78
CA GLN A 231 20.48 22.01 19.27
C GLN A 231 20.58 23.09 18.17
N GLN A 232 19.45 23.68 17.76
CA GLN A 232 19.29 25.13 17.48
C GLN A 232 17.93 25.44 16.82
N PRO A 233 17.08 26.29 17.41
CA PRO A 233 15.91 26.84 16.72
C PRO A 233 16.34 27.98 15.77
N PRO A 234 15.72 28.13 14.57
CA PRO A 234 16.08 29.20 13.65
C PRO A 234 15.58 30.57 14.14
N ALA A 235 16.47 31.56 14.08
CA ALA A 235 16.20 32.96 14.38
C ALA A 235 15.31 33.61 13.30
N ILE A 236 14.29 34.34 13.75
CA ILE A 236 13.37 35.13 12.91
C ILE A 236 14.08 36.43 12.52
N PRO A 237 14.11 36.83 11.23
CA PRO A 237 14.51 38.18 10.87
C PRO A 237 13.37 39.16 11.18
N VAL A 238 13.68 40.12 12.05
CA VAL A 238 12.82 41.27 12.34
C VAL A 238 12.83 42.20 11.12
N PHE A 239 11.68 42.38 10.47
CA PHE A 239 11.44 43.53 9.62
C PHE A 239 10.38 44.43 10.26
N SER A 240 10.84 45.63 10.58
CA SER A 240 10.10 46.72 11.20
C SER A 240 9.09 47.33 10.24
N SER A 241 7.91 47.59 10.81
CA SER A 241 6.83 48.49 10.41
C SER A 241 7.17 49.65 9.47
N ASN A 242 6.41 49.81 8.39
CA ASN A 242 5.47 50.94 8.19
C ASN A 242 4.89 50.94 6.77
N ILE A 243 3.56 50.82 6.65
CA ILE A 243 2.63 51.67 5.89
C ILE A 243 1.22 51.03 5.99
N VAL A 244 0.24 51.86 6.33
CA VAL A 244 -1.19 51.62 6.57
C VAL A 244 -1.96 52.40 5.47
N PRO A 245 -3.24 52.13 5.11
CA PRO A 245 -3.93 50.88 4.81
C PRO A 245 -4.66 50.96 3.43
N LEU A 246 -5.11 49.83 2.87
CA LEU A 246 -6.31 49.85 2.02
C LEU A 246 -7.24 48.71 2.43
N GLU A 247 -8.37 49.10 3.02
CA GLU A 247 -9.44 48.21 3.47
C GLU A 247 -10.03 47.41 2.31
N LEU A 248 -10.03 46.09 2.44
CA LEU A 248 -11.09 45.23 1.93
C LEU A 248 -11.40 44.20 3.02
N LYS A 249 -12.51 44.43 3.72
CA LYS A 249 -13.09 43.57 4.74
C LYS A 249 -13.29 42.15 4.22
N GLN A 250 -12.48 41.21 4.68
CA GLN A 250 -12.90 39.83 4.92
C GLN A 250 -12.32 39.40 6.27
N GLN A 251 -13.20 39.18 7.23
CA GLN A 251 -12.88 38.72 8.58
C GLN A 251 -12.18 37.35 8.50
N PRO A 252 -10.97 37.17 9.05
CA PRO A 252 -10.50 35.85 9.43
C PRO A 252 -11.11 35.55 10.80
N THR A 253 -12.05 34.61 10.84
CA THR A 253 -12.36 33.91 12.08
C THR A 253 -11.07 33.26 12.58
N ALA A 254 -10.60 33.68 13.76
CA ALA A 254 -9.49 32.99 14.43
C ALA A 254 -9.81 31.48 14.52
N PRO A 255 -8.85 30.56 14.27
CA PRO A 255 -9.08 29.16 14.56
C PRO A 255 -9.42 29.02 16.04
N PRO A 256 -10.43 28.22 16.42
CA PRO A 256 -10.74 28.00 17.82
C PRO A 256 -9.48 27.45 18.51
N LEU A 257 -9.14 28.00 19.68
CA LEU A 257 -8.13 27.43 20.57
C LEU A 257 -8.42 25.93 20.75
N LEU A 258 -7.64 25.07 20.10
CA LEU A 258 -7.76 23.63 20.25
C LEU A 258 -7.36 23.29 21.70
N SER A 259 -8.36 22.92 22.49
CA SER A 259 -8.17 22.33 23.81
C SER A 259 -8.24 20.80 23.69
N PRO A 260 -7.62 20.03 24.59
CA PRO A 260 -7.69 18.56 24.52
C PRO A 260 -9.15 18.09 24.63
N ARG A 261 -9.96 18.84 25.40
CA ARG A 261 -11.40 18.59 25.57
C ARG A 261 -12.20 18.86 24.29
N SER A 262 -11.93 19.93 23.57
CA SER A 262 -12.61 20.19 22.29
C SER A 262 -12.26 19.13 21.26
N LEU A 263 -10.98 18.72 21.19
CA LEU A 263 -10.53 17.64 20.30
C LEU A 263 -11.26 16.31 20.63
N GLN A 264 -11.32 15.93 21.90
CA GLN A 264 -12.07 14.73 22.33
C GLN A 264 -13.55 14.86 21.97
N SER A 265 -14.20 15.97 22.33
CA SER A 265 -15.63 16.19 22.07
C SER A 265 -15.96 16.05 20.59
N ASP A 266 -15.14 16.66 19.72
CA ASP A 266 -15.31 16.64 18.27
C ASP A 266 -15.14 15.24 17.68
N LEU A 267 -14.20 14.45 18.21
CA LEU A 267 -13.98 13.07 17.78
C LEU A 267 -15.12 12.16 18.25
N PHE A 268 -15.54 12.32 19.51
CA PHE A 268 -16.58 11.50 20.13
C PHE A 268 -17.93 11.78 19.49
N ALA A 269 -18.23 13.02 19.12
CA ALA A 269 -19.44 13.37 18.37
C ALA A 269 -19.50 12.66 17.00
N LEU A 270 -18.37 12.56 16.27
CA LEU A 270 -18.32 11.79 15.02
C LEU A 270 -18.58 10.30 15.26
N CYS A 271 -18.00 9.73 16.31
CA CYS A 271 -18.21 8.33 16.67
C CYS A 271 -19.68 8.07 17.05
N VAL A 272 -20.28 8.95 17.85
CA VAL A 272 -21.71 8.91 18.23
C VAL A 272 -22.60 8.90 17.00
N ASN A 273 -22.33 9.75 15.99
CA ASN A 273 -23.09 9.78 14.75
C ASN A 273 -22.99 8.47 13.97
N LYS A 274 -21.82 7.83 13.96
CA LYS A 274 -21.65 6.52 13.32
C LYS A 274 -22.31 5.38 14.09
N LEU A 275 -22.36 5.45 15.42
CA LEU A 275 -23.07 4.46 16.25
C LEU A 275 -24.59 4.44 16.01
N GLN A 276 -25.15 5.51 15.45
CA GLN A 276 -26.56 5.57 15.03
C GLN A 276 -26.83 4.79 13.73
N LEU A 277 -25.79 4.42 12.98
CA LEU A 277 -25.91 3.60 11.79
C LEU A 277 -26.09 2.12 12.17
N SER A 278 -26.23 1.26 11.16
CA SER A 278 -26.33 -0.19 11.38
C SER A 278 -25.06 -0.72 12.02
N LEU A 279 -25.22 -1.58 13.03
CA LEU A 279 -24.13 -2.28 13.71
C LEU A 279 -24.07 -3.77 13.35
N GLN A 280 -24.64 -4.15 12.19
CA GLN A 280 -24.48 -5.50 11.67
C GLN A 280 -23.01 -5.75 11.32
N ASN A 281 -22.50 -6.92 11.66
CA ASN A 281 -21.15 -7.29 11.26
C ASN A 281 -21.15 -7.72 9.79
N VAL A 282 -20.46 -6.96 8.94
CA VAL A 282 -20.30 -7.27 7.50
C VAL A 282 -18.93 -7.85 7.18
N THR A 283 -18.16 -8.20 8.22
CA THR A 283 -16.87 -8.87 8.07
C THR A 283 -17.06 -10.37 7.89
N ASP A 284 -16.00 -11.05 7.48
CA ASP A 284 -15.88 -12.50 7.39
C ASP A 284 -15.53 -13.17 8.73
N VAL A 285 -15.49 -12.41 9.83
CA VAL A 285 -15.04 -12.88 11.15
C VAL A 285 -16.13 -12.61 12.19
N ALA A 286 -16.54 -13.64 12.93
CA ALA A 286 -17.53 -13.50 14.00
C ALA A 286 -16.99 -12.63 15.16
N LEU A 287 -17.77 -11.63 15.58
CA LEU A 287 -17.47 -10.81 16.75
C LEU A 287 -18.31 -11.27 17.93
N GLU A 288 -17.78 -11.23 19.15
CA GLU A 288 -18.47 -11.67 20.36
C GLU A 288 -19.78 -10.91 20.56
N ILE A 289 -19.78 -9.62 20.26
CA ILE A 289 -20.97 -8.77 20.30
C ILE A 289 -22.04 -9.16 19.29
N ASP A 290 -21.76 -10.04 18.31
CA ASP A 290 -22.74 -10.43 17.30
C ASP A 290 -23.92 -11.22 17.85
N ILE A 291 -23.76 -11.84 19.02
CA ILE A 291 -24.86 -12.50 19.71
C ILE A 291 -25.93 -11.53 20.20
N PHE A 292 -25.59 -10.26 20.42
CA PHE A 292 -26.52 -9.26 20.94
C PHE A 292 -27.45 -8.72 19.87
N ARG A 293 -28.65 -8.30 20.29
CA ARG A 293 -29.52 -7.44 19.49
C ARG A 293 -28.85 -6.10 19.20
N GLU A 294 -29.21 -5.49 18.08
CA GLU A 294 -28.58 -4.25 17.64
C GLU A 294 -28.73 -3.09 18.64
N ASP A 295 -29.88 -2.96 19.31
CA ASP A 295 -30.11 -1.97 20.36
C ASP A 295 -29.18 -2.20 21.56
N LYS A 296 -28.99 -3.46 21.96
CA LYS A 296 -28.10 -3.84 23.07
C LYS A 296 -26.62 -3.66 22.73
N LYS A 297 -26.21 -3.95 21.49
CA LYS A 297 -24.87 -3.60 20.98
C LYS A 297 -24.63 -2.10 21.06
N ARG A 298 -25.59 -1.30 20.62
CA ARG A 298 -25.50 0.16 20.61
C ARG A 298 -25.41 0.72 22.03
N GLU A 299 -26.24 0.24 22.95
CA GLU A 299 -26.21 0.58 24.38
C GLU A 299 -24.82 0.31 24.99
N LEU A 300 -24.24 -0.86 24.72
CA LEU A 300 -22.91 -1.24 25.19
C LEU A 300 -21.82 -0.31 24.65
N LEU A 301 -21.82 -0.05 23.34
CA LEU A 301 -20.82 0.82 22.71
C LEU A 301 -20.91 2.27 23.21
N TYR A 302 -22.12 2.80 23.43
CA TYR A 302 -22.31 4.11 24.04
C TYR A 302 -21.76 4.18 25.47
N LEU A 303 -22.05 3.16 26.27
CA LEU A 303 -21.53 3.08 27.64
C LEU A 303 -19.99 3.04 27.65
N ILE A 304 -19.37 2.25 26.77
CA ILE A 304 -17.90 2.19 26.66
C ILE A 304 -17.34 3.57 26.28
N LEU A 305 -17.94 4.25 25.30
CA LEU A 305 -17.51 5.58 24.88
C LEU A 305 -17.63 6.60 26.04
N GLN A 306 -18.73 6.54 26.80
CA GLN A 306 -18.92 7.39 27.96
C GLN A 306 -17.90 7.13 29.07
N LYS A 307 -17.63 5.87 29.41
CA LYS A 307 -16.63 5.49 30.42
C LYS A 307 -15.21 5.83 29.99
N LEU A 308 -14.91 5.67 28.70
CA LEU A 308 -13.64 6.10 28.13
C LEU A 308 -13.47 7.62 28.25
N ALA A 309 -14.51 8.41 27.97
CA ALA A 309 -14.47 9.86 28.16
C ALA A 309 -14.11 10.25 29.60
N GLN A 310 -14.76 9.61 30.58
CA GLN A 310 -14.49 9.83 32.02
C GLN A 310 -13.04 9.49 32.37
N LYS A 311 -12.53 8.34 31.90
CA LYS A 311 -11.15 7.92 32.13
C LYS A 311 -10.14 8.87 31.49
N LEU A 312 -10.40 9.35 30.27
CA LEU A 312 -9.53 10.34 29.62
C LEU A 312 -9.52 11.69 30.36
N ASP A 313 -10.65 12.11 30.93
CA ASP A 313 -10.71 13.32 31.77
C ASP A 313 -9.96 13.14 33.10
N GLU A 314 -10.00 11.96 33.73
CA GLU A 314 -9.19 11.63 34.92
C GLU A 314 -7.68 11.73 34.63
N LEU A 315 -7.25 11.39 33.42
CA LEU A 315 -5.84 11.44 33.00
C LEU A 315 -5.32 12.86 32.72
N ARG A 316 -6.18 13.86 32.60
CA ARG A 316 -5.80 15.26 32.32
C ARG A 316 -5.30 16.03 33.54
N VAL A 317 -5.12 15.36 34.68
CA VAL A 317 -4.55 15.96 35.89
C VAL A 317 -3.07 16.27 35.64
N PRO A 318 -2.53 17.43 36.10
CA PRO A 318 -1.17 17.90 35.77
C PRO A 318 0.02 17.00 36.13
N GLN A 319 -0.21 15.82 36.71
CA GLN A 319 0.83 14.92 37.23
C GLN A 319 1.13 13.73 36.30
N VAL A 320 0.32 13.48 35.26
CA VAL A 320 0.51 12.34 34.34
C VAL A 320 1.34 12.77 33.13
N ASN A 321 2.48 12.12 32.92
CA ASN A 321 3.35 12.34 31.74
C ASN A 321 3.24 11.17 30.74
N ILE A 322 3.65 11.39 29.48
CA ILE A 322 3.61 10.36 28.41
C ILE A 322 4.32 9.04 28.79
N PRO A 323 5.52 9.02 29.40
CA PRO A 323 6.18 7.76 29.79
C PRO A 323 5.41 6.99 30.87
N GLN A 324 4.63 7.68 31.72
CA GLN A 324 3.79 7.04 32.71
C GLN A 324 2.50 6.48 32.07
N LEU A 325 2.06 7.06 30.95
CA LEU A 325 0.88 6.57 30.25
C LEU A 325 1.12 5.15 29.68
N GLU A 326 2.34 4.85 29.24
CA GLU A 326 2.72 3.51 28.77
C GLU A 326 2.57 2.46 29.88
N SER A 327 3.02 2.75 31.10
CA SER A 327 2.89 1.83 32.23
C SER A 327 1.46 1.76 32.80
N LEU A 328 0.66 2.80 32.62
CA LEU A 328 -0.74 2.86 33.07
C LEU A 328 -1.72 2.27 32.06
N LYS A 329 -1.34 2.08 30.79
CA LYS A 329 -2.22 1.63 29.69
C LYS A 329 -3.07 0.41 30.09
N ASP A 330 -2.42 -0.64 30.61
CA ASP A 330 -3.11 -1.89 30.94
C ASP A 330 -4.07 -1.71 32.12
N THR A 331 -3.71 -0.89 33.10
CA THR A 331 -4.57 -0.53 34.23
C THR A 331 -5.79 0.27 33.76
N ILE A 332 -5.60 1.23 32.85
CA ILE A 332 -6.70 2.04 32.31
C ILE A 332 -7.71 1.16 31.56
N LEU A 333 -7.22 0.22 30.75
CA LEU A 333 -8.07 -0.70 30.00
C LEU A 333 -8.79 -1.69 30.92
N TYR A 334 -8.12 -2.18 31.97
CA TYR A 334 -8.76 -3.00 33.01
C TYR A 334 -9.88 -2.24 33.72
N ASP A 335 -9.60 -1.02 34.20
CA ASP A 335 -10.58 -0.18 34.90
C ASP A 335 -11.77 0.16 34.01
N LEU A 336 -11.52 0.46 32.72
CA LEU A 336 -12.56 0.69 31.73
C LEU A 336 -13.44 -0.54 31.56
N TRP A 337 -12.84 -1.71 31.34
CA TRP A 337 -13.55 -2.98 31.19
C TRP A 337 -14.38 -3.33 32.42
N GLN A 338 -13.79 -3.22 33.61
CA GLN A 338 -14.47 -3.49 34.89
C GLN A 338 -15.66 -2.54 35.09
N ALA A 339 -15.47 -1.24 34.83
CA ALA A 339 -16.54 -0.25 34.95
C ALA A 339 -17.69 -0.54 33.98
N VAL A 340 -17.39 -0.90 32.73
CA VAL A 340 -18.39 -1.22 31.72
C VAL A 340 -19.17 -2.48 32.10
N ILE A 341 -18.50 -3.58 32.50
CA ILE A 341 -19.19 -4.80 32.96
C ILE A 341 -20.13 -4.49 34.13
N THR A 342 -19.63 -3.74 35.11
CA THR A 342 -20.38 -3.45 36.34
C THR A 342 -21.64 -2.63 36.07
N GLU A 343 -21.56 -1.66 35.16
CA GLU A 343 -22.70 -0.80 34.82
C GLU A 343 -23.66 -1.45 33.82
N TYR A 344 -23.14 -2.14 32.80
CA TYR A 344 -23.94 -2.73 31.73
C TYR A 344 -24.83 -3.89 32.20
N PHE A 345 -24.26 -4.79 33.01
CA PHE A 345 -25.02 -5.92 33.56
C PHE A 345 -25.70 -5.57 34.89
N GLY A 346 -25.24 -4.49 35.55
CA GLY A 346 -25.72 -4.07 36.86
C GLY A 346 -25.03 -4.81 38.01
N LYS A 347 -24.42 -4.05 38.91
CA LYS A 347 -23.61 -4.54 40.05
C LYS A 347 -24.28 -5.64 40.88
N PHE A 348 -25.57 -5.54 41.12
CA PHE A 348 -26.32 -6.47 41.97
C PHE A 348 -27.20 -7.44 41.19
N TYR A 349 -27.07 -7.48 39.86
CA TYR A 349 -27.86 -8.37 39.02
C TYR A 349 -27.44 -9.82 39.27
N ARG A 350 -28.44 -10.67 39.50
CA ARG A 350 -28.24 -12.09 39.77
C ARG A 350 -29.12 -12.92 38.85
N VAL A 351 -28.58 -14.07 38.45
CA VAL A 351 -29.26 -15.04 37.61
C VAL A 351 -29.25 -16.40 38.27
N GLN A 352 -30.30 -17.17 38.03
CA GLN A 352 -30.43 -18.52 38.56
C GLN A 352 -29.71 -19.52 37.63
N LEU A 353 -28.60 -20.09 38.12
CA LEU A 353 -27.88 -21.17 37.45
C LEU A 353 -28.13 -22.48 38.20
N GLY A 354 -29.08 -23.28 37.70
CA GLY A 354 -29.55 -24.49 38.38
C GLY A 354 -30.23 -24.15 39.72
N LYS A 355 -29.59 -24.52 40.84
CA LYS A 355 -30.11 -24.24 42.21
C LYS A 355 -29.44 -23.04 42.89
N GLN A 356 -28.44 -22.44 42.26
CA GLN A 356 -27.66 -21.35 42.85
C GLN A 356 -28.05 -20.01 42.21
N ASN A 357 -28.06 -18.96 43.04
CA ASN A 357 -28.26 -17.60 42.58
C ASN A 357 -26.89 -16.91 42.51
N ILE A 358 -26.41 -16.62 41.30
CA ILE A 358 -25.04 -16.15 41.06
C ILE A 358 -25.07 -14.68 40.68
N GLU A 359 -24.17 -13.89 41.27
CA GLU A 359 -23.98 -12.50 40.90
C GLU A 359 -23.19 -12.40 39.59
N VAL A 360 -23.86 -11.89 38.55
CA VAL A 360 -23.35 -11.91 37.17
C VAL A 360 -22.00 -11.21 37.08
N VAL A 361 -21.91 -9.97 37.58
CA VAL A 361 -20.70 -9.15 37.48
C VAL A 361 -19.49 -9.85 38.11
N ASN A 362 -19.62 -10.41 39.32
CA ASN A 362 -18.52 -11.09 39.99
C ASN A 362 -18.02 -12.31 39.21
N LEU A 363 -18.92 -13.03 38.52
CA LEU A 363 -18.55 -14.16 37.68
C LEU A 363 -17.79 -13.70 36.42
N LEU A 364 -18.30 -12.67 35.74
CA LEU A 364 -17.68 -12.16 34.51
C LEU A 364 -16.29 -11.56 34.76
N LEU A 365 -16.10 -10.88 35.90
CA LEU A 365 -14.82 -10.27 36.26
C LEU A 365 -13.69 -11.29 36.52
N GLN A 366 -14.02 -12.55 36.82
CA GLN A 366 -13.02 -13.60 37.06
C GLN A 366 -12.23 -13.98 35.80
N ASP A 367 -12.80 -13.77 34.62
CA ASP A 367 -12.19 -14.16 33.33
C ASP A 367 -11.21 -13.13 32.76
N TYR A 368 -10.90 -12.07 33.52
CA TYR A 368 -10.06 -10.99 33.03
C TYR A 368 -8.74 -11.49 32.41
N ARG A 369 -8.08 -12.50 32.97
CA ARG A 369 -6.81 -13.00 32.42
C ARG A 369 -6.94 -13.53 30.99
N VAL A 370 -8.03 -14.24 30.70
CA VAL A 370 -8.31 -14.77 29.35
C VAL A 370 -8.61 -13.61 28.41
N VAL A 371 -9.49 -12.72 28.83
CA VAL A 371 -9.87 -11.52 28.07
C VAL A 371 -8.67 -10.62 27.78
N GLN A 372 -7.81 -10.41 28.77
CA GLN A 372 -6.62 -9.59 28.68
C GLN A 372 -5.68 -10.14 27.62
N THR A 373 -5.42 -11.44 27.66
CA THR A 373 -4.48 -12.09 26.75
C THR A 373 -5.05 -12.19 25.33
N GLU A 374 -6.32 -12.53 25.18
CA GLU A 374 -6.90 -12.84 23.87
C GLU A 374 -7.44 -11.63 23.12
N ILE A 375 -7.84 -10.57 23.83
CA ILE A 375 -8.49 -9.38 23.25
C ILE A 375 -7.73 -8.10 23.62
N ILE A 376 -7.66 -7.73 24.91
CA ILE A 376 -7.22 -6.38 25.33
C ILE A 376 -5.76 -6.09 24.95
N ASN A 377 -4.83 -7.00 25.23
CA ASN A 377 -3.41 -6.81 24.93
C ASN A 377 -3.12 -6.73 23.42
N LYS A 378 -4.04 -7.23 22.59
CA LYS A 378 -3.93 -7.21 21.12
C LYS A 378 -4.54 -5.96 20.50
N ILE A 379 -5.14 -5.05 21.28
CA ILE A 379 -5.68 -3.79 20.76
C ILE A 379 -4.50 -2.86 20.44
N PRO A 380 -4.25 -2.54 19.17
CA PRO A 380 -3.12 -1.72 18.78
C PRO A 380 -3.43 -0.23 18.94
N LEU A 381 -2.37 0.58 18.96
CA LEU A 381 -2.42 2.05 18.89
C LEU A 381 -3.17 2.77 20.03
N VAL A 382 -3.43 2.09 21.16
CA VAL A 382 -4.14 2.67 22.32
C VAL A 382 -3.33 3.81 22.93
N LEU A 383 -2.02 3.64 23.04
CA LEU A 383 -1.13 4.63 23.66
C LEU A 383 -1.09 5.92 22.82
N GLU A 384 -1.03 5.78 21.51
CA GLU A 384 -1.02 6.85 20.52
C GLU A 384 -2.35 7.63 20.55
N LEU A 385 -3.48 6.91 20.60
CA LEU A 385 -4.79 7.53 20.76
C LEU A 385 -4.88 8.31 22.09
N PHE A 386 -4.48 7.71 23.21
CA PHE A 386 -4.57 8.37 24.52
C PHE A 386 -3.65 9.58 24.60
N SER A 387 -2.42 9.47 24.10
CA SER A 387 -1.46 10.57 24.05
C SER A 387 -2.00 11.73 23.21
N HIS A 388 -2.64 11.43 22.08
CA HIS A 388 -3.26 12.42 21.20
C HIS A 388 -4.45 13.13 21.89
N LEU A 389 -5.33 12.38 22.56
CA LEU A 389 -6.55 12.92 23.20
C LEU A 389 -6.30 13.65 24.52
N VAL A 390 -5.31 13.21 25.30
CA VAL A 390 -5.00 13.78 26.62
C VAL A 390 -4.07 14.98 26.49
N PHE A 391 -3.00 14.85 25.70
CA PHE A 391 -1.91 15.83 25.62
C PHE A 391 -1.91 16.69 24.34
N GLN A 392 -2.82 16.45 23.39
CA GLN A 392 -2.80 17.08 22.06
C GLN A 392 -1.48 16.86 21.31
N THR A 393 -0.89 15.69 21.49
CA THR A 393 0.31 15.30 20.73
C THR A 393 -0.06 14.95 19.29
N ASP A 394 0.90 15.07 18.39
CA ASP A 394 0.73 14.59 17.03
C ASP A 394 0.53 13.07 17.04
N LEU A 395 -0.35 12.58 16.18
CA LEU A 395 -0.63 11.17 16.09
C LEU A 395 0.43 10.53 15.18
N HIS A 396 1.23 9.62 15.73
CA HIS A 396 2.29 8.92 15.00
C HIS A 396 1.81 7.54 14.56
N ILE A 397 1.58 7.35 13.26
CA ILE A 397 1.19 6.07 12.66
C ILE A 397 2.01 5.89 11.40
N ASP A 398 2.61 4.72 11.17
CA ASP A 398 3.37 4.44 9.92
C ASP A 398 4.50 5.47 9.66
N ASN A 399 5.29 5.81 10.69
CA ASN A 399 6.30 6.89 10.66
C ASN A 399 5.80 8.25 10.14
N SER A 400 4.49 8.41 10.08
CA SER A 400 3.80 9.57 9.58
C SER A 400 3.30 10.34 10.78
N CYS A 401 3.70 11.61 10.85
CA CYS A 401 3.23 12.52 11.87
C CYS A 401 1.95 13.19 11.36
N TYR A 402 0.83 12.96 12.05
CA TYR A 402 -0.42 13.64 11.77
C TYR A 402 -0.63 14.71 12.84
N SER A 403 -0.48 15.98 12.44
CA SER A 403 -0.52 17.08 13.40
C SER A 403 -1.86 17.21 14.11
N ALA A 404 -1.83 17.51 15.41
CA ALA A 404 -3.03 17.63 16.22
C ALA A 404 -4.02 18.66 15.65
N GLY A 405 -5.30 18.29 15.59
CA GLY A 405 -6.37 19.13 15.02
C GLY A 405 -6.53 19.09 13.50
N THR A 406 -5.63 18.42 12.76
CA THR A 406 -5.82 18.21 11.31
C THR A 406 -6.96 17.23 11.02
N PRO A 407 -7.68 17.38 9.88
CA PRO A 407 -8.74 16.44 9.50
C PRO A 407 -8.19 15.03 9.28
N GLU A 408 -6.94 14.89 8.85
CA GLU A 408 -6.28 13.59 8.67
C GLU A 408 -5.99 12.93 10.03
N ALA A 409 -5.46 13.67 11.02
CA ALA A 409 -5.29 13.16 12.38
C ALA A 409 -6.63 12.71 12.98
N LYS A 410 -7.68 13.54 12.80
CA LYS A 410 -9.03 13.23 13.27
C LYS A 410 -9.56 11.93 12.64
N PHE A 411 -9.35 11.74 11.34
CA PHE A 411 -9.77 10.52 10.64
C PHE A 411 -9.07 9.27 11.17
N GLN A 412 -7.74 9.34 11.37
CA GLN A 412 -6.98 8.21 11.90
C GLN A 412 -7.32 7.90 13.36
N ALA A 413 -7.42 8.94 14.21
CA ALA A 413 -7.83 8.80 15.60
C ALA A 413 -9.24 8.18 15.71
N LEU A 414 -10.14 8.51 14.77
CA LEU A 414 -11.48 7.95 14.73
C LEU A 414 -11.47 6.44 14.43
N ILE A 415 -10.62 5.98 13.50
CA ILE A 415 -10.46 4.55 13.21
C ILE A 415 -9.96 3.79 14.45
N ILE A 416 -8.95 4.34 15.14
CA ILE A 416 -8.38 3.70 16.34
C ILE A 416 -9.42 3.68 17.47
N LEU A 417 -10.16 4.78 17.67
CA LEU A 417 -11.23 4.87 18.65
C LEU A 417 -12.34 3.84 18.37
N GLU A 418 -12.83 3.76 17.13
CA GLU A 418 -13.86 2.79 16.74
C GLU A 418 -13.43 1.35 17.02
N ASN A 419 -12.18 1.01 16.65
CA ASN A 419 -11.62 -0.30 16.93
C ASN A 419 -11.53 -0.57 18.43
N LEU A 420 -11.05 0.38 19.23
CA LEU A 420 -10.98 0.26 20.68
C LEU A 420 -12.36 -0.02 21.29
N LEU A 421 -13.40 0.71 20.88
CA LEU A 421 -14.76 0.50 21.38
C LEU A 421 -15.27 -0.91 21.05
N ILE A 422 -15.11 -1.35 19.81
CA ILE A 422 -15.58 -2.67 19.35
C ILE A 422 -14.83 -3.79 20.09
N GLN A 423 -13.51 -3.66 20.26
CA GLN A 423 -12.71 -4.67 20.96
C GLN A 423 -13.02 -4.70 22.46
N VAL A 424 -13.22 -3.55 23.10
CA VAL A 424 -13.68 -3.52 24.50
C VAL A 424 -15.08 -4.13 24.61
N ALA A 425 -15.98 -3.88 23.67
CA ALA A 425 -17.31 -4.50 23.67
C ALA A 425 -17.21 -6.03 23.53
N ASN A 426 -16.35 -6.52 22.63
CA ASN A 426 -16.06 -7.95 22.51
C ASN A 426 -15.53 -8.55 23.82
N SER A 427 -14.62 -7.82 24.48
CA SER A 427 -14.02 -8.21 25.76
C SER A 427 -15.04 -8.29 26.91
N VAL A 428 -16.13 -7.50 26.85
CA VAL A 428 -17.24 -7.53 27.82
C VAL A 428 -18.14 -8.74 27.60
N VAL A 429 -18.38 -9.11 26.33
CA VAL A 429 -19.28 -10.22 25.96
C VAL A 429 -18.59 -11.57 26.05
N GLN A 430 -17.26 -11.63 25.91
CA GLN A 430 -16.51 -12.89 25.93
C GLN A 430 -16.74 -13.72 27.22
N PRO A 431 -16.64 -13.18 28.45
CA PRO A 431 -16.94 -13.94 29.66
C PRO A 431 -18.41 -14.36 29.77
N LEU A 432 -19.33 -13.54 29.24
CA LEU A 432 -20.76 -13.85 29.22
C LEU A 432 -21.02 -15.12 28.41
N LEU A 433 -20.35 -15.24 27.25
CA LEU A 433 -20.42 -16.42 26.38
C LEU A 433 -19.75 -17.67 26.99
N ASN A 434 -18.80 -17.48 27.89
CA ASN A 434 -18.16 -18.59 28.60
C ASN A 434 -19.07 -19.19 29.67
N TYR A 435 -19.73 -18.33 30.46
CA TYR A 435 -20.39 -18.77 31.69
C TYR A 435 -21.92 -18.74 31.63
N LEU A 436 -22.51 -17.81 30.89
CA LEU A 436 -23.95 -17.49 30.97
C LEU A 436 -24.66 -17.58 29.62
N ALA A 437 -24.02 -18.18 28.61
CA ALA A 437 -24.57 -18.28 27.25
C ALA A 437 -25.96 -18.94 27.21
N ASP A 438 -26.18 -19.98 28.02
CA ASP A 438 -27.41 -20.76 28.02
C ASP A 438 -28.48 -20.26 29.00
N VAL A 439 -28.22 -19.19 29.74
CA VAL A 439 -29.16 -18.66 30.74
C VAL A 439 -30.32 -17.95 30.06
N GLU A 440 -31.54 -18.41 30.32
CA GLU A 440 -32.74 -17.96 29.61
C GLU A 440 -33.04 -16.47 29.81
N GLU A 441 -32.80 -15.95 31.01
CA GLU A 441 -32.93 -14.52 31.32
C GLU A 441 -31.96 -13.66 30.48
N ILE A 442 -30.72 -14.13 30.32
CA ILE A 442 -29.70 -13.46 29.50
C ILE A 442 -30.11 -13.48 28.03
N LYS A 443 -30.54 -14.64 27.52
CA LYS A 443 -31.01 -14.80 26.14
C LYS A 443 -32.12 -13.81 25.80
N GLN A 444 -33.15 -13.75 26.64
CA GLN A 444 -34.31 -12.87 26.40
C GLN A 444 -33.96 -11.38 26.50
N HIS A 445 -33.02 -11.01 27.37
CA HIS A 445 -32.65 -9.62 27.60
C HIS A 445 -31.59 -9.08 26.63
N TYR A 446 -30.70 -9.93 26.14
CA TYR A 446 -29.55 -9.46 25.34
C TYR A 446 -29.51 -10.02 23.92
N TYR A 447 -29.93 -11.27 23.69
CA TYR A 447 -29.58 -11.98 22.46
C TYR A 447 -30.51 -11.72 21.29
N ASP A 448 -29.95 -11.75 20.08
CA ASP A 448 -30.72 -11.69 18.85
C ASP A 448 -31.65 -12.91 18.73
N GLN A 449 -32.87 -12.69 18.25
CA GLN A 449 -33.87 -13.74 18.10
C GLN A 449 -33.38 -14.87 17.17
N HIS A 450 -32.54 -14.55 16.17
CA HIS A 450 -31.98 -15.55 15.27
C HIS A 450 -30.91 -16.43 15.93
N LEU A 451 -30.31 -15.98 17.02
CA LEU A 451 -29.22 -16.65 17.73
C LEU A 451 -29.62 -17.13 19.13
N ILE A 452 -30.93 -17.23 19.42
CA ILE A 452 -31.41 -17.53 20.77
C ILE A 452 -31.46 -19.03 21.09
N SER A 453 -31.54 -19.90 20.07
CA SER A 453 -31.64 -21.34 20.29
C SER A 453 -30.30 -21.90 20.77
N THR A 454 -30.33 -22.90 21.66
CA THR A 454 -29.10 -23.58 22.15
C THR A 454 -28.21 -24.04 21.00
N ARG A 455 -28.78 -24.53 19.89
CA ARG A 455 -28.00 -24.96 18.73
C ARG A 455 -27.26 -23.79 18.07
N GLU A 456 -27.93 -22.66 17.86
CA GLU A 456 -27.30 -21.51 17.22
C GLU A 456 -26.26 -20.85 18.13
N ILE A 457 -26.49 -20.82 19.45
CA ILE A 457 -25.51 -20.36 20.44
C ILE A 457 -24.26 -21.23 20.39
N GLU A 458 -24.40 -22.56 20.42
CA GLU A 458 -23.26 -23.47 20.31
C GLU A 458 -22.54 -23.34 18.97
N ARG A 459 -23.27 -23.17 17.86
CA ARG A 459 -22.66 -22.89 16.56
C ARG A 459 -21.84 -21.61 16.59
N PHE A 460 -22.40 -20.54 17.14
CA PHE A 460 -21.73 -19.25 17.26
C PHE A 460 -20.48 -19.32 18.15
N ARG A 461 -20.55 -19.99 19.31
CA ARG A 461 -19.39 -20.25 20.18
C ARG A 461 -18.31 -21.07 19.49
N ASN A 462 -18.70 -22.03 18.65
CA ASN A 462 -17.76 -22.81 17.83
C ASN A 462 -17.10 -21.94 16.75
N GLU A 463 -17.85 -21.04 16.10
CA GLU A 463 -17.31 -20.08 15.14
C GLU A 463 -16.29 -19.13 15.81
N LEU A 464 -16.59 -18.62 17.01
CA LEU A 464 -15.63 -17.83 17.81
C LEU A 464 -14.39 -18.64 18.21
N SER A 465 -14.58 -19.90 18.62
CA SER A 465 -13.47 -20.80 18.94
C SER A 465 -12.55 -21.02 17.73
N TRP A 466 -13.12 -21.14 16.54
CA TRP A 466 -12.37 -21.19 15.29
C TRP A 466 -11.65 -19.88 14.99
N LYS A 467 -12.30 -18.73 15.20
CA LYS A 467 -11.65 -17.42 15.09
C LYS A 467 -10.38 -17.35 15.94
N TYR A 468 -10.44 -17.69 17.22
CA TYR A 468 -9.26 -17.60 18.09
C TYR A 468 -8.12 -18.51 17.63
N ARG A 469 -8.43 -19.74 17.21
CA ARG A 469 -7.43 -20.68 16.68
C ARG A 469 -6.81 -20.15 15.38
N LEU A 470 -7.64 -19.69 14.45
CA LEU A 470 -7.19 -19.16 13.16
C LEU A 470 -6.33 -17.91 13.35
N ASN A 471 -6.74 -17.00 14.24
CA ASN A 471 -5.96 -15.82 14.56
C ASN A 471 -4.62 -16.18 15.19
N LYS A 472 -4.61 -17.05 16.21
CA LYS A 472 -3.39 -17.47 16.91
C LYS A 472 -2.36 -18.11 15.97
N TYR A 473 -2.80 -18.93 15.03
CA TYR A 473 -1.90 -19.74 14.21
C TYR A 473 -1.66 -19.20 12.80
N ILE A 474 -2.59 -18.44 12.22
CA ILE A 474 -2.54 -18.06 10.80
C ILE A 474 -2.71 -16.56 10.59
N ASN A 475 -3.81 -15.94 11.05
CA ASN A 475 -4.10 -14.55 10.68
C ASN A 475 -3.19 -13.54 11.38
N GLU A 476 -2.93 -13.69 12.68
CA GLU A 476 -2.05 -12.79 13.42
C GLU A 476 -0.60 -12.89 12.92
N PRO A 477 -0.01 -14.09 12.74
CA PRO A 477 1.33 -14.23 12.17
C PRO A 477 1.43 -13.66 10.75
N LYS A 478 0.39 -13.85 9.93
CA LYS A 478 0.29 -13.24 8.60
C LYS A 478 0.27 -11.71 8.68
N ALA A 479 -0.55 -11.13 9.55
CA ALA A 479 -0.62 -9.68 9.73
C ALA A 479 0.71 -9.09 10.26
N ILE A 480 1.38 -9.79 11.18
CA ILE A 480 2.72 -9.44 11.66
C ILE A 480 3.73 -9.45 10.50
N PHE A 481 3.73 -10.51 9.67
CA PHE A 481 4.59 -10.61 8.49
C PHE A 481 4.32 -9.51 7.46
N GLU A 482 3.04 -9.20 7.21
CA GLU A 482 2.60 -8.12 6.31
C GLU A 482 2.73 -6.72 6.93
N SER A 483 3.20 -6.62 8.20
CA SER A 483 3.33 -5.36 8.95
C SER A 483 2.03 -4.55 8.99
N THR A 484 0.91 -5.24 9.20
CA THR A 484 -0.43 -4.65 9.25
C THR A 484 -1.14 -4.94 10.57
N TYR A 485 -1.97 -3.98 10.98
CA TYR A 485 -3.01 -4.16 11.97
C TYR A 485 -4.36 -4.15 11.27
N GLU A 486 -5.13 -5.22 11.44
CA GLU A 486 -6.53 -5.26 11.03
C GLU A 486 -7.39 -4.64 12.13
N LEU A 487 -8.16 -3.61 11.79
CA LEU A 487 -8.98 -2.83 12.71
C LEU A 487 -10.46 -2.90 12.31
N PHE A 488 -11.33 -2.89 13.31
CA PHE A 488 -12.78 -2.78 13.08
C PHE A 488 -13.22 -1.32 13.08
N VAL A 489 -14.05 -0.96 12.10
CA VAL A 489 -14.58 0.41 11.91
C VAL A 489 -16.08 0.39 11.73
N LEU A 490 -16.73 1.49 12.11
CA LEU A 490 -18.16 1.70 11.91
C LEU A 490 -18.36 2.31 10.51
N ALA A 491 -18.80 1.47 9.57
CA ALA A 491 -19.13 1.84 8.20
C ALA A 491 -20.66 1.99 8.02
N PRO A 492 -21.14 2.65 6.95
CA PRO A 492 -22.59 2.87 6.76
C PRO A 492 -23.44 1.60 6.70
N ARG A 493 -22.85 0.46 6.29
CA ARG A 493 -23.53 -0.83 6.19
C ARG A 493 -23.39 -1.71 7.42
N GLY A 494 -22.58 -1.32 8.41
CA GLY A 494 -22.20 -2.21 9.50
C GLY A 494 -20.77 -2.02 10.01
N ILE A 495 -20.36 -2.94 10.88
CA ILE A 495 -18.97 -3.09 11.31
C ILE A 495 -18.18 -3.72 10.17
N ALA A 496 -17.13 -3.05 9.73
CA ALA A 496 -16.24 -3.47 8.65
C ALA A 496 -14.78 -3.56 9.12
N LYS A 497 -13.92 -4.21 8.33
CA LYS A 497 -12.47 -4.23 8.56
C LYS A 497 -11.77 -3.16 7.73
N THR A 498 -10.75 -2.56 8.31
CA THR A 498 -9.74 -1.75 7.62
C THR A 498 -8.35 -2.19 8.06
N ALA A 499 -7.31 -1.83 7.32
CA ALA A 499 -5.94 -2.16 7.67
C ALA A 499 -5.10 -0.90 7.80
N ILE A 500 -4.31 -0.83 8.87
CA ILE A 500 -3.29 0.21 9.08
C ILE A 500 -1.92 -0.48 9.04
N TYR A 501 -0.98 0.10 8.29
CA TYR A 501 0.40 -0.38 8.31
C TYR A 501 1.11 0.11 9.57
N ALA A 502 1.89 -0.76 10.20
CA ALA A 502 2.78 -0.41 11.29
C ALA A 502 3.98 -1.36 11.29
N PRO A 503 5.20 -0.89 11.60
CA PRO A 503 6.37 -1.75 11.65
C PRO A 503 6.26 -2.75 12.82
N ARG A 504 6.08 -4.04 12.52
CA ARG A 504 5.90 -5.13 13.52
C ARG A 504 7.11 -6.07 13.62
N GLY A 505 8.31 -5.58 13.33
CA GLY A 505 9.53 -6.39 13.27
C GLY A 505 9.94 -7.04 14.60
N GLN A 506 9.68 -6.38 15.73
CA GLN A 506 9.94 -6.96 17.06
C GLN A 506 9.02 -8.16 17.34
N GLU A 507 7.74 -8.04 16.98
CA GLU A 507 6.75 -9.11 17.14
C GLU A 507 7.06 -10.29 16.22
N LEU A 508 7.48 -10.02 14.97
CA LEU A 508 7.91 -11.04 14.02
C LEU A 508 9.07 -11.89 14.57
N GLY A 509 10.05 -11.25 15.22
CA GLY A 509 11.18 -11.94 15.86
C GLY A 509 10.82 -12.75 17.11
N GLN A 510 9.65 -12.50 17.72
CA GLN A 510 9.16 -13.23 18.88
C GLN A 510 8.28 -14.43 18.50
N LEU A 511 7.89 -14.57 17.23
CA LEU A 511 7.09 -15.71 16.78
C LEU A 511 7.87 -17.01 16.93
N SER A 512 7.18 -18.06 17.39
CA SER A 512 7.74 -19.39 17.56
C SER A 512 6.69 -20.46 17.22
N GLY A 513 7.14 -21.69 16.95
CA GLY A 513 6.25 -22.82 16.66
C GLY A 513 5.45 -22.66 15.36
N ILE A 514 4.16 -22.99 15.41
CA ILE A 514 3.25 -22.92 14.24
C ILE A 514 3.17 -21.51 13.64
N PRO A 515 3.00 -20.42 14.41
CA PRO A 515 3.08 -19.05 13.90
C PRO A 515 4.30 -18.76 13.03
N LEU A 516 5.50 -19.15 13.49
CA LEU A 516 6.74 -18.97 12.75
C LEU A 516 6.77 -19.83 11.48
N LEU A 517 6.25 -21.07 11.54
CA LEU A 517 6.15 -21.92 10.37
C LEU A 517 5.25 -21.28 9.30
N VAL A 518 4.14 -20.64 9.70
CA VAL A 518 3.27 -19.94 8.76
C VAL A 518 3.98 -18.76 8.09
N THR A 519 4.73 -17.95 8.83
CA THR A 519 5.49 -16.84 8.21
C THR A 519 6.59 -17.34 7.29
N LEU A 520 7.32 -18.38 7.69
CA LEU A 520 8.31 -19.04 6.83
C LEU A 520 7.68 -19.67 5.58
N ALA A 521 6.49 -20.24 5.69
CA ALA A 521 5.77 -20.80 4.56
C ALA A 521 5.30 -19.71 3.58
N LEU A 522 4.88 -18.53 4.09
CA LEU A 522 4.57 -17.37 3.27
C LEU A 522 5.83 -16.84 2.57
N GLU A 523 6.94 -16.71 3.27
CA GLU A 523 8.23 -16.30 2.71
C GLU A 523 8.71 -17.28 1.62
N PHE A 524 8.64 -18.59 1.90
CA PHE A 524 8.99 -19.65 0.96
C PHE A 524 8.07 -19.64 -0.27
N ARG A 525 6.77 -19.48 -0.07
CA ARG A 525 5.79 -19.33 -1.15
C ARG A 525 6.17 -18.15 -2.02
N ASP A 526 6.49 -17.00 -1.44
CA ASP A 526 6.79 -15.80 -2.20
C ASP A 526 8.16 -15.91 -2.91
N ALA A 527 9.11 -16.66 -2.35
CA ALA A 527 10.38 -17.01 -2.99
C ALA A 527 10.26 -18.04 -4.13
N ILE A 528 9.25 -18.92 -4.08
CA ILE A 528 9.05 -20.00 -5.08
C ILE A 528 8.01 -19.65 -6.12
N ALA A 529 6.98 -18.86 -5.80
CA ALA A 529 5.93 -18.45 -6.71
C ALA A 529 6.44 -17.98 -8.09
N PRO A 530 7.49 -17.12 -8.19
CA PRO A 530 8.03 -16.75 -9.50
C PRO A 530 8.68 -17.93 -10.25
N ARG A 531 9.34 -18.86 -9.56
CA ARG A 531 9.98 -20.05 -10.15
C ARG A 531 8.99 -21.13 -10.58
N LEU A 532 7.91 -21.31 -9.81
CA LEU A 532 6.87 -22.27 -10.17
C LEU A 532 6.02 -21.78 -11.35
N LYS A 533 5.73 -20.47 -11.40
CA LYS A 533 5.06 -19.84 -12.55
C LYS A 533 5.88 -19.99 -13.84
N SER A 534 7.21 -19.89 -13.79
CA SER A 534 8.06 -20.09 -14.97
C SER A 534 8.10 -21.55 -15.42
N LEU A 535 8.05 -22.53 -14.51
CA LEU A 535 7.93 -23.95 -14.89
C LEU A 535 6.56 -24.28 -15.49
N LEU A 536 5.48 -23.73 -14.94
CA LEU A 536 4.14 -23.94 -15.48
C LEU A 536 3.95 -23.29 -16.86
N SER A 537 4.58 -22.14 -17.15
CA SER A 537 4.53 -21.57 -18.50
C SER A 537 5.29 -22.42 -19.53
N ILE A 538 6.37 -23.09 -19.11
CA ILE A 538 7.10 -24.06 -19.95
C ILE A 538 6.26 -25.31 -20.23
N VAL A 539 5.60 -25.88 -19.21
CA VAL A 539 4.72 -27.04 -19.40
C VAL A 539 3.46 -26.68 -20.20
N GLY A 540 2.86 -25.51 -19.93
CA GLY A 540 1.70 -25.00 -20.65
C GLY A 540 1.99 -24.75 -22.13
N SER A 541 3.14 -24.16 -22.46
CA SER A 541 3.57 -23.99 -23.85
C SER A 541 3.89 -25.33 -24.52
N GLY A 542 4.47 -26.29 -23.80
CA GLY A 542 4.67 -27.67 -24.27
C GLY A 542 3.36 -28.39 -24.62
N ILE A 543 2.34 -28.26 -23.77
CA ILE A 543 1.00 -28.84 -23.99
C ILE A 543 0.29 -28.16 -25.16
N VAL A 544 0.33 -26.83 -25.24
CA VAL A 544 -0.26 -26.06 -26.36
C VAL A 544 0.43 -26.42 -27.68
N PHE A 545 1.76 -26.56 -27.69
CA PHE A 545 2.52 -27.01 -28.85
C PHE A 545 2.15 -28.44 -29.26
N LEU A 546 1.99 -29.36 -28.30
CA LEU A 546 1.57 -30.73 -28.57
C LEU A 546 0.17 -30.76 -29.19
N LEU A 547 -0.79 -30.03 -28.61
CA LEU A 547 -2.16 -29.93 -29.08
C LEU A 547 -2.23 -29.32 -30.49
N THR A 548 -1.61 -28.17 -30.73
CA THR A 548 -1.64 -27.54 -32.07
C THR A 548 -0.93 -28.39 -33.12
N LYS A 549 0.21 -29.00 -32.80
CA LYS A 549 1.00 -29.73 -33.79
C LYS A 549 0.46 -31.13 -34.08
N ILE A 550 -0.07 -31.83 -33.08
CA ILE A 550 -0.65 -33.18 -33.26
C ILE A 550 -2.08 -33.09 -33.81
N VAL A 551 -2.94 -32.27 -33.19
CA VAL A 551 -4.34 -32.14 -33.64
C VAL A 551 -4.42 -31.41 -34.97
N GLY A 552 -3.58 -30.38 -35.18
CA GLY A 552 -3.50 -29.67 -36.46
C GLY A 552 -3.01 -30.56 -37.61
N ARG A 553 -2.04 -31.45 -37.36
CA ARG A 553 -1.62 -32.45 -38.38
C ARG A 553 -2.69 -33.51 -38.62
N GLY A 554 -3.39 -33.95 -37.58
CA GLY A 554 -4.51 -34.90 -37.71
C GLY A 554 -5.65 -34.35 -38.55
N LEU A 555 -6.11 -33.13 -38.27
CA LEU A 555 -7.15 -32.44 -39.04
C LEU A 555 -6.71 -32.14 -40.48
N GLY A 556 -5.44 -31.76 -40.69
CA GLY A 556 -4.89 -31.53 -42.03
C GLY A 556 -4.82 -32.78 -42.91
N LEU A 557 -4.56 -33.95 -42.31
CA LEU A 557 -4.57 -35.24 -43.02
C LEU A 557 -6.00 -35.68 -43.36
N ILE A 558 -6.95 -35.49 -42.45
CA ILE A 558 -8.38 -35.79 -42.68
C ILE A 558 -8.93 -34.86 -43.77
N GLY A 559 -8.62 -33.56 -43.71
CA GLY A 559 -9.04 -32.59 -44.73
C GLY A 559 -8.48 -32.91 -46.11
N ARG A 560 -7.21 -33.36 -46.21
CA ARG A 560 -6.63 -33.83 -47.47
C ARG A 560 -7.27 -35.12 -47.99
N GLY A 561 -7.60 -36.07 -47.11
CA GLY A 561 -8.33 -37.28 -47.47
C GLY A 561 -9.73 -37.00 -48.03
N VAL A 562 -10.44 -36.04 -47.42
CA VAL A 562 -11.78 -35.62 -47.88
C VAL A 562 -11.70 -34.85 -49.21
N LEU A 563 -10.73 -33.95 -49.39
CA LEU A 563 -10.51 -33.24 -50.65
C LEU A 563 -10.10 -34.16 -51.81
N GLN A 564 -9.33 -35.22 -51.54
CA GLN A 564 -9.01 -36.24 -52.53
C GLN A 564 -10.20 -37.16 -52.86
N GLY A 565 -11.12 -37.37 -51.91
CA GLY A 565 -12.36 -38.13 -52.16
C GLY A 565 -13.37 -37.39 -53.03
N ILE A 566 -13.53 -36.07 -52.82
CA ILE A 566 -14.56 -35.26 -53.48
C ILE A 566 -14.18 -34.90 -54.93
N GLY A 567 -12.88 -34.87 -55.27
CA GLY A 567 -12.41 -34.55 -56.62
C GLY A 567 -12.69 -35.61 -57.70
N SER A 568 -13.31 -36.75 -57.36
CA SER A 568 -13.56 -37.86 -58.28
C SER A 568 -15.02 -38.03 -58.72
N VAL A 569 -15.94 -37.19 -58.24
CA VAL A 569 -17.38 -37.33 -58.55
C VAL A 569 -17.94 -36.03 -59.15
N SER A 570 -17.64 -35.78 -60.41
CA SER A 570 -18.42 -34.86 -61.25
C SER A 570 -18.35 -35.34 -62.68
N LEU A 571 -19.36 -36.08 -63.10
CA LEU A 571 -19.83 -36.27 -64.47
C LEU A 571 -20.97 -37.30 -64.44
N THR A 572 -22.23 -36.88 -64.44
CA THR A 572 -23.35 -37.44 -65.27
C THR A 572 -24.71 -36.89 -64.83
N GLU A 573 -25.42 -36.27 -65.81
CA GLU A 573 -26.88 -36.39 -66.07
C GLU A 573 -27.89 -35.93 -64.97
N LYS A 574 -29.09 -35.40 -65.23
CA LYS A 574 -29.95 -35.38 -66.43
C LYS A 574 -31.07 -34.34 -66.24
N ASN A 575 -31.50 -33.75 -67.34
CA ASN A 575 -32.81 -33.13 -67.54
C ASN A 575 -33.96 -34.08 -67.18
N PHE A 576 -35.04 -33.60 -66.55
CA PHE A 576 -36.40 -34.04 -66.86
C PHE A 576 -37.43 -32.93 -66.62
N LYS A 577 -38.41 -32.89 -67.53
CA LYS A 577 -39.35 -31.81 -67.86
C LYS A 577 -40.79 -32.35 -67.76
N ARG A 578 -41.76 -31.45 -67.46
CA ARG A 578 -43.24 -31.47 -67.68
C ARG A 578 -44.07 -31.31 -66.38
N HIS A 579 -44.83 -30.21 -66.23
CA HIS A 579 -46.25 -29.98 -66.64
C HIS A 579 -47.22 -30.91 -65.89
N SER A 580 -48.36 -30.52 -65.29
CA SER A 580 -49.28 -29.38 -65.48
C SER A 580 -50.44 -29.50 -64.47
N GLU A 581 -51.06 -28.40 -64.05
CA GLU A 581 -52.50 -28.32 -63.68
C GLU A 581 -53.02 -26.92 -64.07
N ARG A 582 -54.24 -26.66 -64.52
CA ARG A 582 -55.37 -27.34 -65.21
C ARG A 582 -56.59 -26.42 -64.96
N PRO A 583 -57.74 -26.61 -65.64
CA PRO A 583 -59.00 -26.28 -64.97
C PRO A 583 -59.97 -27.46 -64.87
N LYS A 584 -60.68 -27.44 -63.74
CA LYS A 584 -61.77 -28.29 -63.22
C LYS A 584 -61.40 -29.64 -62.63
#